data_AF-A0AAD6PHZ0-F1
#
_entry.id   AF-A0AAD6PHZ0-F1
#
_cell.length_a   1.000
_cell.length_b   1.000
_cell.length_c   1.000
_cell.angle_alpha   90.00
_cell.angle_beta   90.00
_cell.angle_gamma   90.00
#
_symmetry.space_group_name_H-M   'P 1'
#
loop_
_entity.id
_entity.type
_entity.pdbx_description
1 polymer ?
#
loop_
_entity_poly.entity_id
_entity_poly.type
_entity_poly.pdbx_seq_one_letter_code
_entity_poly.pdbx_strand_id
1 'polypeptide(L)'
;MVLRYRRRFMGLCNLKLFLMGKMLKTLRVEESGGLNLALQEDSAKTGKVTSAGMYFLCFPVYRLDHTVNPIAATKDADAAFFKKLDGFQPYEITELKAGTHVLAVYGDNFFKSASYSIEALCAAPFVEEKANLRDVEAEILAKRTEMSGFETEYREVLAQFAEMTSRYAQEMQAIDELLRQRVEIHASYTTAPPMKRSSSKSRNKGSIRETIQVRDKKPSTTGDGPKKKKWFNIHLKVDRRKPC
;
A
#
# COMPACT_ATOMS: atom_id res chain seq x y z
N MET A 1 -13.63 -23.35 -32.75
CA MET A 1 -13.36 -23.18 -34.20
C MET A 1 -11.93 -23.63 -34.44
N VAL A 2 -11.66 -24.49 -35.42
CA VAL A 2 -10.27 -24.98 -35.66
C VAL A 2 -9.62 -24.12 -36.72
N LEU A 3 -8.60 -23.34 -36.33
CA LEU A 3 -7.82 -22.58 -37.30
C LEU A 3 -6.68 -23.46 -37.81
N ARG A 4 -6.82 -24.00 -39.02
CA ARG A 4 -5.71 -24.72 -39.68
C ARG A 4 -4.80 -23.71 -40.35
N TYR A 5 -3.78 -23.27 -39.62
CA TYR A 5 -2.73 -22.42 -40.17
C TYR A 5 -1.64 -23.28 -40.82
N ARG A 6 -1.73 -23.48 -42.14
CA ARG A 6 -0.65 -24.11 -42.95
C ARG A 6 0.09 -23.01 -43.73
N ARG A 7 1.11 -22.41 -43.13
CA ARG A 7 2.14 -21.67 -43.87
C ARG A 7 3.50 -22.29 -43.63
N ARG A 8 4.20 -22.65 -44.73
CA ARG A 8 5.67 -22.79 -44.73
C ARG A 8 6.21 -21.38 -44.53
N PHE A 9 6.56 -20.98 -43.32
CA PHE A 9 7.17 -19.65 -43.13
C PHE A 9 8.33 -19.72 -42.14
N MET A 10 9.47 -19.25 -42.64
CA MET A 10 10.71 -19.04 -41.91
C MET A 10 10.52 -17.91 -40.89
N GLY A 11 10.38 -18.26 -39.61
CA GLY A 11 10.92 -17.54 -38.43
C GLY A 11 10.64 -16.04 -38.19
N LEU A 12 9.84 -15.32 -38.98
CA LEU A 12 9.84 -13.84 -38.96
C LEU A 12 8.46 -13.16 -38.81
N CYS A 13 7.36 -13.89 -38.66
CA CYS A 13 6.03 -13.27 -38.59
C CYS A 13 5.50 -13.16 -37.16
N ASN A 14 5.30 -11.93 -36.69
CA ASN A 14 4.49 -11.63 -35.52
C ASN A 14 3.01 -11.88 -35.85
N LEU A 15 2.31 -12.71 -35.07
CA LEU A 15 0.88 -12.97 -35.27
C LEU A 15 0.06 -12.26 -34.19
N LYS A 16 -0.93 -11.48 -34.61
CA LYS A 16 -1.98 -10.97 -33.73
C LYS A 16 -3.29 -11.68 -34.04
N LEU A 17 -3.82 -12.41 -33.07
CA LEU A 17 -5.20 -12.90 -33.12
C LEU A 17 -6.08 -11.86 -32.45
N PHE A 18 -7.12 -11.43 -33.15
CA PHE A 18 -8.02 -10.42 -32.64
C PHE A 18 -9.46 -10.94 -32.74
N LEU A 19 -10.18 -10.84 -31.62
CA LEU A 19 -11.56 -11.26 -31.49
C LEU A 19 -12.41 -10.04 -31.15
N MET A 20 -13.40 -9.72 -31.98
CA MET A 20 -14.51 -8.86 -31.57
C MET A 20 -15.54 -9.71 -30.84
N GLY A 21 -15.38 -9.82 -29.52
CA GLY A 21 -16.11 -10.76 -28.67
C GLY A 21 -15.59 -10.75 -27.24
N LYS A 22 -15.99 -11.76 -26.46
CA LYS A 22 -15.91 -11.75 -24.99
C LYS A 22 -14.65 -12.37 -24.38
N MET A 23 -14.08 -13.40 -25.00
CA MET A 23 -12.87 -14.04 -24.48
C MET A 23 -12.27 -14.94 -25.56
N LEU A 24 -10.94 -14.93 -25.66
CA LEU A 24 -10.22 -15.80 -26.57
C LEU A 24 -9.35 -16.78 -25.76
N LYS A 25 -9.47 -18.07 -26.04
CA LYS A 25 -8.60 -19.12 -25.49
C LYS A 25 -7.88 -19.87 -26.60
N THR A 26 -6.60 -20.15 -26.38
CA THR A 26 -5.80 -21.06 -27.20
C THR A 26 -5.62 -22.37 -26.46
N LEU A 27 -5.99 -23.47 -27.10
CA LEU A 27 -5.89 -24.82 -26.57
C LEU A 27 -4.76 -25.59 -27.28
N ARG A 28 -3.97 -26.34 -26.52
CA ARG A 28 -2.98 -27.29 -27.03
C ARG A 28 -3.54 -28.70 -26.98
N VAL A 29 -3.30 -29.47 -28.04
CA VAL A 29 -3.63 -30.91 -28.07
C VAL A 29 -2.54 -31.66 -27.31
N GLU A 30 -2.93 -32.43 -26.30
CA GLU A 30 -2.05 -33.33 -25.55
C GLU A 30 -1.85 -34.66 -26.30
N GLU A 31 -0.77 -35.38 -25.96
CA GLU A 31 -0.47 -36.71 -26.51
C GLU A 31 -1.56 -37.74 -26.22
N SER A 32 -2.30 -37.54 -25.12
CA SER A 32 -3.49 -38.31 -24.72
C SER A 32 -4.73 -38.07 -25.61
N GLY A 33 -4.67 -37.10 -26.53
CA GLY A 33 -5.82 -36.63 -27.31
C GLY A 33 -6.68 -35.58 -26.59
N GLY A 34 -6.33 -35.21 -25.35
CA GLY A 34 -6.98 -34.13 -24.60
C GLY A 34 -6.66 -32.72 -25.11
N LEU A 35 -7.41 -31.72 -24.66
CA LEU A 35 -7.14 -30.30 -24.93
C LEU A 35 -6.78 -29.60 -23.61
N ASN A 36 -5.58 -29.04 -23.54
CA ASN A 36 -5.11 -28.26 -22.38
C ASN A 36 -5.17 -26.75 -22.68
N LEU A 37 -5.52 -25.95 -21.67
CA LEU A 37 -5.53 -24.49 -21.79
C LEU A 37 -4.09 -23.98 -21.81
N ALA A 38 -3.71 -23.33 -22.92
CA ALA A 38 -2.36 -22.84 -23.08
C ALA A 38 -2.26 -21.31 -22.99
N LEU A 39 -3.31 -20.59 -23.41
CA LEU A 39 -3.38 -19.14 -23.25
C LEU A 39 -4.85 -18.70 -23.13
N GLN A 40 -5.13 -17.72 -22.28
CA GLN A 40 -6.44 -17.09 -22.16
C GLN A 40 -6.27 -15.58 -22.12
N GLU A 41 -7.05 -14.88 -22.93
CA GLU A 41 -7.17 -13.43 -22.90
C GLU A 41 -8.65 -13.07 -22.67
N ASP A 42 -8.89 -12.32 -21.60
CA ASP A 42 -10.22 -11.79 -21.29
C ASP A 42 -10.51 -10.55 -22.15
N SER A 43 -11.76 -10.37 -22.57
CA SER A 43 -12.08 -9.18 -23.36
C SER A 43 -12.08 -7.90 -22.51
N ALA A 44 -11.64 -6.82 -23.14
CA ALA A 44 -11.84 -5.47 -22.66
C ALA A 44 -12.94 -4.78 -23.50
N LYS A 45 -13.71 -3.89 -22.85
CA LYS A 45 -14.61 -2.97 -23.55
C LYS A 45 -13.81 -1.78 -24.05
N THR A 46 -13.74 -1.61 -25.37
CA THR A 46 -13.14 -0.43 -26.00
C THR A 46 -14.25 0.33 -26.74
N GLY A 47 -14.78 1.36 -26.10
CA GLY A 47 -15.91 2.13 -26.64
C GLY A 47 -17.18 1.30 -26.73
N LYS A 48 -17.69 1.10 -27.95
CA LYS A 48 -18.94 0.35 -28.22
C LYS A 48 -18.71 -1.14 -28.46
N VAL A 49 -17.46 -1.58 -28.57
CA VAL A 49 -17.11 -2.96 -28.94
C VAL A 49 -16.34 -3.61 -27.81
N THR A 50 -16.54 -4.91 -27.65
CA THR A 50 -15.80 -5.74 -26.70
C THR A 50 -14.82 -6.58 -27.51
N SER A 51 -13.55 -6.58 -27.14
CA SER A 51 -12.52 -7.30 -27.89
C SER A 51 -11.47 -7.93 -26.99
N ALA A 52 -10.90 -9.04 -27.47
CA ALA A 52 -9.78 -9.73 -26.86
C ALA A 52 -8.69 -9.94 -27.93
N GLY A 53 -7.41 -9.87 -27.55
CA GLY A 53 -6.32 -9.99 -28.51
C GLY A 53 -5.12 -10.75 -27.94
N MET A 54 -4.54 -11.64 -28.75
CA MET A 54 -3.32 -12.37 -28.41
C MET A 54 -2.21 -12.01 -29.37
N TYR A 55 -0.98 -11.91 -28.86
CA TYR A 55 0.21 -11.58 -29.63
C TYR A 55 1.24 -12.71 -29.51
N PHE A 56 1.80 -13.12 -30.63
CA PHE A 56 2.88 -14.11 -30.72
C PHE A 56 4.08 -13.43 -31.37
N LEU A 57 5.07 -13.07 -30.55
CA LEU A 57 6.20 -12.22 -30.95
C LEU A 57 7.50 -12.98 -31.22
N CYS A 58 7.53 -14.30 -30.98
CA CYS A 58 8.69 -15.18 -31.16
C CYS A 58 9.92 -14.77 -30.31
N PHE A 59 9.70 -14.14 -29.15
CA PHE A 59 10.67 -13.94 -28.08
C PHE A 59 9.96 -13.96 -26.72
N PRO A 60 10.67 -14.17 -25.60
CA PRO A 60 10.07 -14.11 -24.27
C PRO A 60 9.43 -12.74 -24.02
N VAL A 61 8.13 -12.75 -23.73
CA VAL A 61 7.35 -11.57 -23.32
C VAL A 61 6.82 -11.86 -21.93
N TYR A 62 6.59 -10.82 -21.13
CA TYR A 62 6.05 -10.97 -19.79
C TYR A 62 4.59 -10.49 -19.72
N ARG A 63 3.77 -11.23 -18.97
CA ARG A 63 2.43 -10.84 -18.56
C ARG A 63 2.52 -10.24 -17.17
N LEU A 64 1.88 -9.10 -16.96
CA LEU A 64 1.62 -8.58 -15.63
C LEU A 64 0.19 -8.93 -15.24
N ASP A 65 0.02 -9.96 -14.42
CA ASP A 65 -1.30 -10.25 -13.85
C ASP A 65 -1.58 -9.22 -12.76
N HIS A 66 -2.46 -8.25 -13.04
CA HIS A 66 -2.83 -7.22 -12.07
C HIS A 66 -3.83 -7.78 -11.04
N THR A 67 -3.53 -8.92 -10.43
CA THR A 67 -4.30 -9.48 -9.31
C THR A 67 -3.82 -8.90 -7.98
N VAL A 68 -3.72 -7.56 -7.89
CA VAL A 68 -3.58 -6.91 -6.58
C VAL A 68 -4.97 -6.89 -5.98
N ASN A 69 -5.23 -7.74 -4.99
CA ASN A 69 -6.51 -7.77 -4.29
C ASN A 69 -6.78 -6.38 -3.68
N PRO A 70 -7.75 -5.60 -4.18
CA PRO A 70 -7.96 -4.22 -3.74
C PRO A 70 -8.33 -4.13 -2.26
N ILE A 71 -8.85 -5.21 -1.67
CA ILE A 71 -9.19 -5.30 -0.25
C ILE A 71 -7.93 -5.53 0.62
N ALA A 72 -6.90 -6.17 0.08
CA ALA A 72 -5.62 -6.31 0.78
C ALA A 72 -4.84 -4.99 0.79
N ALA A 73 -4.94 -4.22 -0.31
CA ALA A 73 -4.25 -2.94 -0.44
C ALA A 73 -4.77 -1.82 0.48
N THR A 74 -6.01 -1.92 0.97
CA THR A 74 -6.55 -0.97 1.96
C THR A 74 -6.11 -1.26 3.38
N LYS A 75 -5.62 -2.47 3.68
CA LYS A 75 -5.12 -2.84 5.02
C LYS A 75 -3.64 -2.53 5.20
N ASP A 76 -2.86 -2.63 4.12
CA ASP A 76 -1.42 -2.41 4.13
C ASP A 76 -1.00 -1.84 2.76
N ALA A 77 -0.91 -0.52 2.69
CA ALA A 77 -0.55 0.20 1.48
C ALA A 77 0.90 -0.06 1.06
N ASP A 78 1.79 -0.27 2.04
CA ASP A 78 3.20 -0.54 1.80
C ASP A 78 3.38 -1.94 1.22
N ALA A 79 2.72 -2.95 1.78
CA ALA A 79 2.73 -4.30 1.21
C ALA A 79 2.12 -4.35 -0.21
N ALA A 80 1.09 -3.54 -0.49
CA ALA A 80 0.53 -3.45 -1.83
C ALA A 80 1.51 -2.84 -2.84
N PHE A 81 2.29 -1.84 -2.41
CA PHE A 81 3.36 -1.28 -3.21
C PHE A 81 4.44 -2.32 -3.52
N PHE A 82 4.96 -3.02 -2.50
CA PHE A 82 6.03 -4.01 -2.69
C PHE A 82 5.62 -5.19 -3.59
N LYS A 83 4.34 -5.58 -3.58
CA LYS A 83 3.82 -6.69 -4.39
C LYS A 83 3.38 -6.31 -5.80
N LYS A 84 3.57 -5.05 -6.22
CA LYS A 84 3.08 -4.56 -7.52
C LYS A 84 3.65 -5.33 -8.72
N LEU A 85 4.87 -5.87 -8.59
CA LEU A 85 5.56 -6.61 -9.65
C LEU A 85 5.55 -8.13 -9.46
N ASP A 86 4.85 -8.66 -8.44
CA ASP A 86 4.82 -10.11 -8.19
C ASP A 86 4.13 -10.89 -9.30
N GLY A 87 3.10 -10.28 -9.90
CA GLY A 87 2.35 -10.83 -11.04
C GLY A 87 3.10 -10.76 -12.37
N PHE A 88 4.33 -10.24 -12.41
CA PHE A 88 5.14 -10.17 -13.62
C PHE A 88 5.73 -11.55 -13.91
N GLN A 89 5.13 -12.28 -14.85
CA GLN A 89 5.50 -13.66 -15.19
C GLN A 89 5.73 -13.80 -16.69
N PRO A 90 6.68 -14.65 -17.12
CA PRO A 90 6.89 -14.91 -18.53
C PRO A 90 5.66 -15.59 -19.16
N TYR A 91 5.32 -15.23 -20.40
CA TYR A 91 4.31 -15.94 -21.17
C TYR A 91 4.75 -17.37 -21.48
N GLU A 92 3.86 -18.33 -21.25
CA GLU A 92 4.11 -19.74 -21.61
C GLU A 92 4.15 -19.97 -23.12
N ILE A 93 3.42 -19.15 -23.89
CA ILE A 93 3.44 -19.18 -25.36
C ILE A 93 3.86 -17.83 -25.90
N THR A 94 5.01 -17.85 -26.56
CA THR A 94 5.59 -16.70 -27.26
C THR A 94 5.56 -16.86 -28.78
N GLU A 95 5.39 -18.09 -29.26
CA GLU A 95 5.38 -18.47 -30.68
C GLU A 95 4.34 -19.56 -30.96
N LEU A 96 3.63 -19.43 -32.09
CA LEU A 96 2.78 -20.49 -32.64
C LEU A 96 3.60 -21.37 -33.60
N LYS A 97 3.89 -22.59 -33.17
CA LYS A 97 4.55 -23.60 -34.02
C LYS A 97 3.71 -23.93 -35.24
N ALA A 98 4.34 -24.35 -36.34
CA ALA A 98 3.61 -24.87 -37.48
C ALA A 98 2.73 -26.07 -37.06
N GLY A 99 1.43 -26.02 -37.37
CA GLY A 99 0.51 -27.04 -36.90
C GLY A 99 -0.95 -26.61 -36.91
N THR A 100 -1.81 -27.49 -36.40
CA THR A 100 -3.23 -27.16 -36.17
C THR A 100 -3.36 -26.57 -34.78
N HIS A 101 -3.91 -25.36 -34.70
CA HIS A 101 -4.19 -24.70 -33.43
C HIS A 101 -5.70 -24.63 -33.21
N VAL A 102 -6.13 -24.94 -31.98
CA VAL A 102 -7.54 -24.88 -31.62
C VAL A 102 -7.78 -23.59 -30.86
N LEU A 103 -8.65 -22.75 -31.42
CA LEU A 103 -9.10 -21.51 -30.79
C LEU A 103 -10.53 -21.69 -30.31
N ALA A 104 -10.74 -21.31 -29.05
CA ALA A 104 -12.04 -21.34 -28.42
C ALA A 104 -12.44 -19.92 -28.03
N VAL A 105 -13.65 -19.54 -28.43
CA VAL A 105 -14.28 -18.29 -28.01
C VAL A 105 -15.32 -18.64 -26.97
N TYR A 106 -15.17 -18.07 -25.78
CA TYR A 106 -16.11 -18.29 -24.69
C TYR A 106 -16.98 -17.05 -24.48
N GLY A 107 -18.25 -17.28 -24.17
CA GLY A 107 -19.19 -16.24 -23.78
C GLY A 107 -19.93 -16.63 -22.50
N ASP A 108 -20.29 -15.62 -21.72
CA ASP A 108 -21.08 -15.72 -20.48
C ASP A 108 -22.52 -16.22 -20.69
N ASN A 109 -23.02 -16.23 -21.93
CA ASN A 109 -24.39 -16.66 -22.24
C ASN A 109 -24.40 -17.89 -23.15
N PHE A 110 -24.52 -19.08 -22.55
CA PHE A 110 -24.65 -20.35 -23.30
C PHE A 110 -25.97 -20.46 -24.08
N PHE A 111 -27.01 -19.75 -23.65
CA PHE A 111 -28.36 -19.83 -24.22
C PHE A 111 -28.60 -18.85 -25.39
N LYS A 112 -27.64 -17.98 -25.71
CA LYS A 112 -27.79 -16.98 -26.78
C LYS A 112 -26.63 -17.09 -27.75
N SER A 113 -26.94 -17.28 -29.02
CA SER A 113 -25.95 -17.20 -30.09
C SER A 113 -25.34 -15.80 -30.13
N ALA A 114 -24.01 -15.72 -30.12
CA ALA A 114 -23.28 -14.48 -30.28
C ALA A 114 -22.55 -14.47 -31.62
N SER A 115 -22.61 -13.36 -32.33
CA SER A 115 -21.79 -13.14 -33.52
C SER A 115 -20.40 -12.65 -33.09
N TYR A 116 -19.36 -13.28 -33.61
CA TYR A 116 -17.98 -12.89 -33.37
C TYR A 116 -17.18 -12.96 -34.67
N SER A 117 -16.19 -12.09 -34.81
CA SER A 117 -15.19 -12.15 -35.87
C SER A 117 -13.82 -12.43 -35.26
N ILE A 118 -13.09 -13.39 -35.85
CA ILE A 118 -11.70 -13.65 -35.51
C ILE A 118 -10.85 -13.26 -36.70
N GLU A 119 -9.86 -12.41 -36.46
CA GLU A 119 -8.90 -11.98 -37.46
C GLU A 119 -7.50 -12.41 -37.05
N ALA A 120 -6.76 -12.95 -38.00
CA ALA A 120 -5.35 -13.31 -37.85
C ALA A 120 -4.53 -12.33 -38.69
N LEU A 121 -3.86 -11.40 -38.01
CA LEU A 121 -3.08 -10.34 -38.63
C LEU A 121 -1.59 -10.69 -38.53
N CYS A 122 -0.90 -10.66 -39.67
CA CYS A 122 0.57 -10.69 -39.68
C CYS A 122 1.04 -9.25 -39.47
N ALA A 123 1.65 -8.96 -38.33
CA ALA A 123 2.23 -7.64 -38.10
C ALA A 123 3.54 -7.51 -38.88
N ALA A 124 3.87 -6.27 -39.27
CA ALA A 124 5.15 -5.96 -39.91
C ALA A 124 6.33 -6.33 -38.99
N PRO A 125 7.54 -6.57 -39.53
CA PRO A 125 8.73 -6.69 -38.72
C PRO A 125 9.03 -5.35 -38.01
N PHE A 126 9.06 -5.35 -36.68
CA PHE A 126 9.37 -4.17 -35.84
C PHE A 126 10.62 -4.43 -34.99
N VAL A 127 11.80 -4.37 -35.63
CA VAL A 127 13.08 -4.78 -35.00
C VAL A 127 13.45 -3.87 -33.83
N GLU A 128 13.23 -2.55 -33.97
CA GLU A 128 13.56 -1.55 -32.95
C GLU A 128 12.60 -1.66 -31.75
N GLU A 129 11.30 -1.72 -31.98
CA GLU A 129 10.29 -1.85 -30.93
C GLU A 129 10.43 -3.17 -30.17
N LYS A 130 10.87 -4.24 -30.86
CA LYS A 130 11.22 -5.51 -30.22
C LYS A 130 12.41 -5.36 -29.27
N ALA A 131 13.46 -4.64 -29.68
CA ALA A 131 14.60 -4.37 -28.80
C ALA A 131 14.16 -3.53 -27.59
N ASN A 132 13.43 -2.44 -27.84
CA ASN A 132 12.90 -1.56 -26.80
C ASN A 132 12.02 -2.31 -25.79
N LEU A 133 11.13 -3.19 -26.26
CA LEU A 133 10.29 -3.99 -25.36
C LEU A 133 11.13 -4.91 -24.48
N ARG A 134 12.15 -5.57 -25.04
CA ARG A 134 13.05 -6.44 -24.27
C ARG A 134 13.84 -5.66 -23.22
N ASP A 135 14.28 -4.46 -23.57
CA ASP A 135 15.04 -3.59 -22.65
C ASP A 135 14.14 -3.13 -21.49
N VAL A 136 12.91 -2.70 -21.79
CA VAL A 136 11.92 -2.33 -20.76
C VAL A 136 11.56 -3.52 -19.87
N GLU A 137 11.33 -4.70 -20.44
CA GLU A 137 11.04 -5.91 -19.66
C GLU A 137 12.22 -6.31 -18.76
N ALA A 138 13.45 -6.17 -19.23
CA ALA A 138 14.65 -6.40 -18.43
C ALA A 138 14.77 -5.40 -17.28
N GLU A 139 14.45 -4.12 -17.51
CA GLU A 139 14.42 -3.09 -16.48
C GLU A 139 13.35 -3.38 -15.42
N ILE A 140 12.15 -3.84 -15.82
CA ILE A 140 11.09 -4.25 -14.89
C ILE A 140 11.55 -5.41 -14.00
N LEU A 141 12.28 -6.40 -14.55
CA LEU A 141 12.84 -7.51 -13.76
C LEU A 141 13.91 -7.05 -12.78
N ALA A 142 14.79 -6.15 -13.21
CA ALA A 142 15.78 -5.54 -12.34
C ALA A 142 15.09 -4.82 -11.17
N LYS A 143 14.05 -4.02 -11.47
CA LYS A 143 13.25 -3.33 -10.46
C LYS A 143 12.50 -4.26 -9.52
N ARG A 144 12.00 -5.41 -10.00
CA ARG A 144 11.40 -6.43 -9.12
C ARG A 144 12.39 -6.92 -8.07
N THR A 145 13.63 -7.17 -8.47
CA THR A 145 14.69 -7.64 -7.56
C THR A 145 15.05 -6.54 -6.56
N GLU A 146 15.19 -5.30 -7.04
CA GLU A 146 15.45 -4.13 -6.20
C GLU A 146 14.33 -3.90 -5.17
N MET A 147 13.06 -4.01 -5.58
CA MET A 147 11.91 -3.86 -4.68
C MET A 147 11.89 -4.88 -3.55
N SER A 148 12.28 -6.13 -3.82
CA SER A 148 12.38 -7.17 -2.79
C SER A 148 13.48 -6.89 -1.76
N GLY A 149 14.63 -6.35 -2.21
CA GLY A 149 15.69 -5.92 -1.30
C GLY A 149 15.25 -4.73 -0.45
N PHE A 150 14.69 -3.71 -1.12
CA PHE A 150 14.18 -2.51 -0.45
C PHE A 150 13.08 -2.81 0.57
N GLU A 151 12.18 -3.77 0.31
CA GLU A 151 11.15 -4.19 1.28
C GLU A 151 11.76 -4.66 2.60
N THR A 152 12.87 -5.41 2.52
CA THR A 152 13.54 -5.96 3.69
C THR A 152 14.13 -4.85 4.56
N GLU A 153 14.91 -3.96 3.94
CA GLU A 153 15.50 -2.79 4.62
C GLU A 153 14.42 -1.89 5.22
N TYR A 154 13.35 -1.63 4.47
CA TYR A 154 12.22 -0.83 4.92
C TYR A 154 11.56 -1.40 6.19
N ARG A 155 11.33 -2.72 6.22
CA ARG A 155 10.76 -3.40 7.39
C ARG A 155 11.69 -3.40 8.60
N GLU A 156 13.00 -3.53 8.38
CA GLU A 156 14.00 -3.44 9.45
C GLU A 156 14.00 -2.06 10.11
N VAL A 157 14.01 -0.99 9.30
CA VAL A 157 13.97 0.38 9.82
C VAL A 157 12.66 0.65 10.58
N LEU A 158 11.53 0.15 10.08
CA LEU A 158 10.25 0.25 10.80
C LEU A 158 10.28 -0.47 12.15
N ALA A 159 10.90 -1.65 12.22
CA ALA A 159 11.04 -2.40 13.47
C ALA A 159 11.90 -1.63 14.49
N GLN A 160 13.04 -1.07 14.06
CA GLN A 160 13.90 -0.25 14.91
C GLN A 160 13.19 1.01 15.41
N PHE A 161 12.42 1.66 14.54
CA PHE A 161 11.62 2.83 14.92
C PHE A 161 10.56 2.47 15.97
N ALA A 162 9.85 1.35 15.80
CA ALA A 162 8.86 0.86 16.76
C ALA A 162 9.50 0.54 18.12
N GLU A 163 10.67 -0.12 18.12
CA GLU A 163 11.43 -0.43 19.33
C GLU A 163 11.86 0.85 20.06
N MET A 164 12.43 1.81 19.34
CA MET A 164 12.88 3.08 19.91
C MET A 164 11.70 3.89 20.48
N THR A 165 10.55 3.86 19.80
CA THR A 165 9.31 4.51 20.27
C THR A 165 8.78 3.84 21.54
N SER A 166 8.87 2.51 21.62
CA SER A 166 8.49 1.76 22.82
C SER A 166 9.40 2.10 24.01
N ARG A 167 10.72 2.11 23.80
CA ARG A 167 11.70 2.49 24.83
C ARG A 167 11.45 3.93 25.33
N TYR A 168 11.22 4.87 24.43
CA TYR A 168 10.90 6.24 24.81
C TYR A 168 9.65 6.32 25.70
N ALA A 169 8.59 5.58 25.37
CA ALA A 169 7.37 5.54 26.19
C ALA A 169 7.62 4.94 27.59
N GLN A 170 8.45 3.90 27.68
CA GLN A 170 8.84 3.28 28.96
C GLN A 170 9.66 4.26 29.83
N GLU A 171 10.66 4.92 29.25
CA GLU A 171 11.48 5.92 29.94
C GLU A 171 10.63 7.08 30.47
N MET A 172 9.69 7.57 29.65
CA MET A 172 8.76 8.62 30.07
C MET A 172 7.93 8.18 31.31
N GLN A 173 7.39 6.96 31.30
CA GLN A 173 6.64 6.42 32.44
C GLN A 173 7.51 6.23 33.69
N ALA A 174 8.76 5.76 33.51
CA ALA A 174 9.70 5.59 34.61
C ALA A 174 10.03 6.93 35.27
N ILE A 175 10.26 7.98 34.47
CA ILE A 175 10.49 9.33 34.96
C ILE A 175 9.26 9.86 35.71
N ASP A 176 8.06 9.70 35.17
CA ASP A 176 6.82 10.15 35.82
C ASP A 176 6.61 9.47 37.18
N GLU A 177 6.90 8.17 37.29
CA GLU A 177 6.80 7.44 38.55
C GLU A 177 7.85 7.90 39.57
N LEU A 178 9.09 8.13 39.15
CA LEU A 178 10.13 8.69 40.02
C LEU A 178 9.75 10.08 40.54
N LEU A 179 9.18 10.93 39.68
CA LEU A 179 8.68 12.25 40.07
C LEU A 179 7.51 12.13 41.05
N ARG A 180 6.60 11.17 40.86
CA ARG A 180 5.49 10.88 41.78
C ARG A 180 5.99 10.46 43.15
N GLN A 181 6.89 9.47 43.21
CA GLN A 181 7.50 8.99 44.45
C GLN A 181 8.23 10.11 45.19
N ARG A 182 8.96 10.96 44.47
CA ARG A 182 9.61 12.13 45.05
C ARG A 182 8.58 13.04 45.75
N VAL A 183 7.47 13.36 45.08
CA VAL A 183 6.42 14.23 45.67
C VAL A 183 5.78 13.58 46.90
N GLU A 184 5.55 12.27 46.87
CA GLU A 184 5.00 11.50 48.00
C GLU A 184 5.92 11.54 49.22
N ILE A 185 7.23 11.33 49.03
CA ILE A 185 8.24 11.47 50.09
C ILE A 185 8.25 12.89 50.65
N HIS A 186 8.20 13.92 49.79
CA HIS A 186 8.12 15.30 50.28
C HIS A 186 6.84 15.57 51.11
N ALA A 187 5.71 14.99 50.71
CA ALA A 187 4.47 15.12 51.45
C ALA A 187 4.54 14.46 52.83
N SER A 188 5.18 13.28 52.96
CA SER A 188 5.33 12.58 54.25
C SER A 188 6.17 13.35 55.27
N TYR A 189 7.17 14.13 54.83
CA TYR A 189 7.93 15.02 55.72
C TYR A 189 7.18 16.31 56.10
N THR A 190 6.17 16.70 55.31
CA THR A 190 5.43 17.95 55.48
C THR A 190 4.16 17.77 56.34
N THR A 191 3.71 16.54 56.57
CA THR A 191 2.65 16.25 57.55
C THR A 191 3.17 16.45 58.98
N ALA A 192 3.16 17.69 59.45
CA ALA A 192 3.28 17.98 60.88
C ALA A 192 2.13 17.28 61.63
N PRO A 193 2.37 16.66 62.80
CA PRO A 193 1.29 16.09 63.58
C PRO A 193 0.28 17.20 63.93
N PRO A 194 -1.03 16.92 63.96
CA PRO A 194 -1.99 17.91 64.41
C PRO A 194 -1.59 18.30 65.84
N MET A 195 -1.04 19.50 66.00
CA MET A 195 -0.83 20.08 67.31
C MET A 195 -2.18 20.00 68.02
N LYS A 196 -2.24 19.24 69.12
CA LYS A 196 -3.38 19.23 70.03
C LYS A 196 -3.58 20.66 70.51
N ARG A 197 -4.41 21.44 69.79
CA ARG A 197 -4.91 22.72 70.27
C ARG A 197 -5.86 22.38 71.41
N SER A 198 -5.34 22.45 72.63
CA SER A 198 -6.14 22.58 73.84
C SER A 198 -7.23 23.60 73.59
N SER A 199 -8.48 23.14 73.63
CA SER A 199 -9.68 23.94 73.43
C SER A 199 -9.84 24.91 74.59
N SER A 200 -9.33 26.14 74.45
CA SER A 200 -9.76 27.24 75.30
C SER A 200 -10.91 27.99 74.60
N LYS A 201 -12.08 27.79 75.20
CA LYS A 201 -13.32 28.55 75.01
C LYS A 201 -13.03 30.04 75.22
N SER A 202 -13.27 30.90 74.23
CA SER A 202 -13.72 32.27 74.53
C SER A 202 -14.61 32.81 73.41
N ARG A 203 -15.74 33.38 73.83
CA ARG A 203 -16.77 34.05 73.05
C ARG A 203 -16.46 35.54 72.97
N ASN A 204 -16.66 36.17 71.81
CA ASN A 204 -17.26 37.51 71.58
C ASN A 204 -17.05 37.88 70.10
N LYS A 205 -18.09 37.97 69.26
CA LYS A 205 -19.08 39.07 69.06
C LYS A 205 -18.45 40.36 68.50
N GLY A 206 -18.78 40.70 67.24
CA GLY A 206 -18.69 42.07 66.72
C GLY A 206 -18.45 42.20 65.20
N SER A 207 -19.52 42.49 64.47
CA SER A 207 -19.61 42.89 63.05
C SER A 207 -18.91 44.23 62.75
N ILE A 208 -18.37 44.43 61.53
CA ILE A 208 -18.75 45.51 60.58
C ILE A 208 -17.86 45.53 59.31
N ARG A 209 -18.46 46.01 58.22
CA ARG A 209 -18.17 45.94 56.79
C ARG A 209 -17.39 47.18 56.28
N GLU A 210 -16.83 47.04 55.06
CA GLU A 210 -16.59 48.09 54.03
C GLU A 210 -15.44 49.13 54.27
N THR A 211 -14.65 49.68 53.33
CA THR A 211 -14.30 49.52 51.89
C THR A 211 -13.07 50.45 51.61
N ILE A 212 -12.35 50.24 50.49
CA ILE A 212 -11.54 51.20 49.68
C ILE A 212 -10.05 51.45 50.02
N GLN A 213 -9.21 50.90 49.13
CA GLN A 213 -8.02 51.42 48.41
C GLN A 213 -7.28 52.69 48.89
N VAL A 214 -5.92 52.64 48.91
CA VAL A 214 -4.98 53.47 48.09
C VAL A 214 -3.51 53.20 48.49
N ARG A 215 -2.78 52.60 47.53
CA ARG A 215 -1.45 52.90 46.95
C ARG A 215 -0.17 53.21 47.79
N ASP A 216 0.83 52.37 47.50
CA ASP A 216 2.31 52.51 47.42
C ASP A 216 3.18 52.76 48.68
N LYS A 217 3.90 51.71 49.09
CA LYS A 217 5.37 51.67 49.29
C LYS A 217 5.87 50.23 49.53
N LYS A 218 6.66 49.69 48.58
CA LYS A 218 7.58 48.54 48.76
C LYS A 218 8.77 48.97 49.68
N PRO A 219 9.60 48.06 50.25
CA PRO A 219 9.91 46.71 49.75
C PRO A 219 10.01 45.57 50.78
N SER A 220 9.97 44.35 50.25
CA SER A 220 10.85 43.22 50.53
C SER A 220 10.17 41.91 51.00
N THR A 221 10.58 40.86 50.29
CA THR A 221 10.78 39.48 50.77
C THR A 221 9.62 38.48 50.60
N THR A 222 9.97 37.41 49.87
CA THR A 222 9.43 36.04 49.85
C THR A 222 8.05 35.77 49.22
N GLY A 223 8.08 35.03 48.10
CA GLY A 223 6.90 34.36 47.56
C GLY A 223 7.05 33.93 46.11
N ASP A 224 8.12 33.20 45.75
CA ASP A 224 8.25 32.63 44.40
C ASP A 224 7.84 31.15 44.44
N GLY A 225 6.55 30.89 44.17
CA GLY A 225 6.07 29.55 43.85
C GLY A 225 6.44 29.22 42.40
N PRO A 226 7.06 28.07 42.10
CA PRO A 226 7.47 27.76 40.74
C PRO A 226 6.25 27.52 39.85
N LYS A 227 5.93 28.52 39.02
CA LYS A 227 5.03 28.39 37.88
C LYS A 227 5.58 27.29 36.96
N LYS A 228 4.85 26.18 36.84
CA LYS A 228 5.13 25.10 35.88
C LYS A 228 5.16 25.68 34.47
N LYS A 229 6.36 25.86 33.90
CA LYS A 229 6.50 26.16 32.48
C LYS A 229 6.20 24.86 31.72
N LYS A 230 5.02 24.79 31.11
CA LYS A 230 4.69 23.85 30.03
C LYS A 230 5.69 24.10 28.91
N TRP A 231 6.74 23.29 28.84
CA TRP A 231 7.55 23.21 27.63
C TRP A 231 6.84 22.26 26.67
N PHE A 232 6.95 22.52 25.37
CA PHE A 232 6.26 21.86 24.25
C PHE A 232 4.84 22.35 23.94
N ASN A 233 4.75 23.55 23.34
CA ASN A 233 3.73 23.84 22.33
C ASN A 233 4.30 23.40 20.97
N ILE A 234 4.03 22.16 20.56
CA ILE A 234 4.32 21.69 19.20
C ILE A 234 3.09 22.03 18.36
N HIS A 235 3.15 23.12 17.60
CA HIS A 235 2.16 23.39 16.56
C HIS A 235 2.52 22.58 15.30
N LEU A 236 1.99 21.37 15.18
CA LEU A 236 1.90 20.68 13.89
C LEU A 236 0.81 21.38 13.06
N LYS A 237 1.21 22.35 12.22
CA LYS A 237 0.40 22.72 11.06
C LYS A 237 0.52 21.58 10.05
N VAL A 238 -0.41 20.63 10.13
CA VAL A 238 -0.72 19.73 9.01
C VAL A 238 -1.36 20.60 7.92
N ASP A 239 -0.55 21.02 6.95
CA ASP A 239 -1.09 21.55 5.70
C ASP A 239 -1.75 20.38 4.96
N ARG A 240 -3.08 20.27 5.13
CA ARG A 240 -3.91 19.50 4.21
C ARG A 240 -3.95 20.25 2.88
N ARG A 241 -2.96 19.99 2.01
CA ARG A 241 -3.10 20.32 0.59
C ARG A 241 -4.30 19.55 0.04
N LYS A 242 -5.28 20.32 -0.47
CA LYS A 242 -6.44 19.83 -1.19
C LYS A 242 -6.00 19.24 -2.55
N PRO A 243 -6.75 18.26 -3.10
CA PRO A 243 -6.48 17.72 -4.42
C PRO A 243 -6.80 18.76 -5.51
N CYS A 244 -5.91 18.87 -6.49
CA CYS A 244 -6.19 19.34 -7.84
C CYS A 244 -6.12 18.13 -8.77
#